data_AF-A0A7C4VHW4-F1
#
_entry.id   AF-A0A7C4VHW4-F1
#
_cell.length_a   1.000
_cell.length_b   1.000
_cell.length_c   1.000
_cell.angle_alpha   90.00
_cell.angle_beta   90.00
_cell.angle_gamma   90.00
#
_symmetry.space_group_name_H-M   'P 1'
#
loop_
_entity.id
_entity.type
_entity.pdbx_description
1 polymer ?
#
loop_
_entity_poly.entity_id
_entity_poly.type
_entity_poly.pdbx_seq_one_letter_code
_entity_poly.pdbx_strand_id
1 'polypeptide(L)'
;FDEANGSLLWKVNPSPFDATKNYGSLAVGEQKIFVGIGQRLVALDATSGITRWTYFLGNSSDNPALAYGIVFIGSGNSFYAFGSEIAVSEFSEVITPVLLGIAVVFLTVLIWNRKTKRECSKQL
;
A
#
# COMPACT_ATOMS: atom_id res chain seq x y z
N PHE A 1 -19.19 -15.02 -2.45
CA PHE A 1 -20.49 -15.19 -3.13
C PHE A 1 -21.01 -13.81 -3.48
N ASP A 2 -21.81 -13.69 -4.53
CA ASP A 2 -22.55 -12.47 -4.83
C ASP A 2 -23.48 -12.14 -3.65
N GLU A 3 -23.50 -10.90 -3.22
CA GLU A 3 -24.26 -10.48 -2.04
C GLU A 3 -25.78 -10.54 -2.27
N ALA A 4 -26.23 -10.28 -3.50
CA ALA A 4 -27.64 -10.19 -3.82
C ALA A 4 -28.31 -11.56 -3.99
N ASN A 5 -27.58 -12.55 -4.52
CA ASN A 5 -28.16 -13.85 -4.86
C ASN A 5 -27.38 -15.06 -4.33
N GLY A 6 -26.24 -14.86 -3.66
CA GLY A 6 -25.46 -15.96 -3.10
C GLY A 6 -24.76 -16.84 -4.15
N SER A 7 -24.67 -16.40 -5.40
CA SER A 7 -23.96 -17.15 -6.45
C SER A 7 -22.45 -17.17 -6.20
N LEU A 8 -21.78 -18.24 -6.63
CA LEU A 8 -20.33 -18.39 -6.48
C LEU A 8 -19.60 -17.41 -7.40
N LEU A 9 -18.74 -16.56 -6.84
CA LEU A 9 -17.89 -15.64 -7.64
C LEU A 9 -16.70 -16.38 -8.25
N TRP A 10 -15.93 -17.08 -7.42
CA TRP A 10 -14.81 -17.91 -7.85
C TRP A 10 -14.50 -18.98 -6.81
N LYS A 11 -13.86 -20.05 -7.26
CA LYS A 11 -13.28 -21.11 -6.43
C LYS A 11 -11.91 -21.45 -7.01
N VAL A 12 -10.89 -21.38 -6.17
CA VAL A 12 -9.51 -21.71 -6.55
C VAL A 12 -8.95 -22.74 -5.58
N ASN A 13 -8.09 -23.64 -6.10
CA ASN A 13 -7.19 -24.39 -5.24
C ASN A 13 -5.80 -23.72 -5.32
N PRO A 14 -5.46 -22.88 -4.33
CA PRO A 14 -4.23 -22.10 -4.37
C PRO A 14 -2.97 -22.93 -4.06
N SER A 15 -3.11 -24.19 -3.63
CA SER A 15 -1.99 -25.09 -3.39
C SER A 15 -2.04 -26.32 -4.31
N PRO A 16 -1.20 -26.38 -5.36
CA PRO A 16 -0.94 -27.64 -6.06
C PRO A 16 -0.06 -28.59 -5.23
N PHE A 17 0.49 -28.10 -4.10
CA PHE A 17 1.44 -28.80 -3.26
C PHE A 17 0.74 -29.37 -2.02
N ASP A 18 0.32 -30.62 -2.15
CA ASP A 18 -0.16 -31.49 -1.07
C ASP A 18 -1.47 -31.03 -0.38
N ALA A 19 -2.56 -31.66 -0.80
CA ALA A 19 -3.92 -31.43 -0.30
C ALA A 19 -4.13 -31.86 1.16
N THR A 20 -3.11 -32.39 1.83
CA THR A 20 -3.16 -32.80 3.24
C THR A 20 -2.94 -31.65 4.23
N LYS A 21 -2.60 -30.45 3.75
CA LYS A 21 -2.23 -29.33 4.63
C LYS A 21 -3.42 -28.43 4.98
N ASN A 22 -3.56 -28.14 6.27
CA ASN A 22 -4.58 -27.24 6.81
C ASN A 22 -4.47 -25.85 6.17
N TYR A 23 -5.62 -25.34 5.71
CA TYR A 23 -5.79 -23.93 5.40
C TYR A 23 -5.91 -23.19 6.73
N GLY A 24 -5.02 -22.23 6.98
CA GLY A 24 -5.18 -21.28 8.07
C GLY A 24 -6.30 -20.28 7.76
N SER A 25 -6.55 -19.34 8.67
CA SER A 25 -7.38 -18.18 8.35
C SER A 25 -6.77 -17.37 7.19
N LEU A 26 -7.58 -16.46 6.65
CA LEU A 26 -7.18 -15.53 5.59
C LEU A 26 -7.21 -14.09 6.09
N ALA A 27 -6.40 -13.24 5.47
CA ALA A 27 -6.45 -11.80 5.64
C ALA A 27 -6.82 -11.15 4.31
N VAL A 28 -7.72 -10.16 4.33
CA VAL A 28 -8.20 -9.47 3.12
C VAL A 28 -7.74 -8.02 3.15
N GLY A 29 -7.11 -7.61 2.05
CA GLY A 29 -6.89 -6.20 1.71
C GLY A 29 -7.68 -5.83 0.47
N GLU A 30 -7.58 -4.57 0.03
CA GLU A 30 -8.44 -4.02 -1.03
C GLU A 30 -8.50 -4.87 -2.31
N GLN A 31 -7.36 -5.38 -2.79
CA GLN A 31 -7.29 -6.16 -4.03
C GLN A 31 -6.65 -7.54 -3.86
N LYS A 32 -6.30 -7.91 -2.62
CA LYS A 32 -5.51 -9.12 -2.33
C LYS A 32 -6.08 -9.88 -1.15
N ILE A 33 -6.09 -11.20 -1.26
CA ILE A 33 -6.36 -12.12 -0.16
C ILE A 33 -5.07 -12.87 0.16
N PHE A 34 -4.70 -12.94 1.42
CA PHE A 34 -3.53 -13.65 1.91
C PHE A 34 -3.95 -14.88 2.69
N VAL A 35 -3.40 -16.04 2.34
CA VAL A 35 -3.78 -17.32 2.95
C VAL A 35 -2.52 -18.07 3.38
N GLY A 36 -2.48 -18.47 4.65
CA GLY A 36 -1.48 -19.41 5.15
C GLY A 36 -1.89 -20.85 4.78
N ILE A 37 -1.03 -21.57 4.06
CA ILE A 37 -1.30 -22.95 3.63
C ILE A 37 -0.07 -23.80 3.90
N GLY A 38 -0.17 -24.65 4.91
CA GLY A 38 0.95 -25.50 5.30
C GLY A 38 2.15 -24.67 5.68
N GLN A 39 3.17 -24.58 4.82
CA GLN A 39 4.40 -23.81 5.07
C GLN A 39 4.55 -22.62 4.12
N ARG A 40 3.44 -22.14 3.58
CA ARG A 40 3.43 -21.12 2.54
C ARG A 40 2.47 -20.01 2.89
N LEU A 41 2.85 -18.80 2.52
CA LEU A 41 1.93 -17.68 2.38
C LEU A 41 1.62 -17.50 0.90
N VAL A 42 0.33 -17.51 0.56
CA VAL A 42 -0.14 -17.30 -0.81
C VAL A 42 -0.93 -16.00 -0.88
N ALA A 43 -0.63 -15.16 -1.86
CA ALA A 43 -1.43 -14.00 -2.18
C ALA A 43 -2.25 -14.24 -3.44
N LEU A 44 -3.56 -14.03 -3.32
CA LEU A 44 -4.54 -14.17 -4.38
C LEU A 44 -5.08 -12.80 -4.75
N ASP A 45 -5.43 -12.63 -6.01
CA ASP A 45 -6.30 -11.54 -6.46
C ASP A 45 -7.69 -11.70 -5.85
N ALA A 46 -8.23 -10.67 -5.19
CA ALA A 46 -9.52 -10.77 -4.50
C ALA A 46 -10.71 -10.95 -5.47
N THR A 47 -10.59 -10.44 -6.70
CA THR A 47 -11.67 -10.43 -7.70
C THR A 47 -11.74 -11.74 -8.48
N SER A 48 -10.58 -12.32 -8.81
CA SER A 48 -10.47 -13.50 -9.68
C SER A 48 -10.03 -14.77 -8.96
N GLY A 49 -9.47 -14.66 -7.75
CA GLY A 49 -8.86 -15.77 -7.03
C GLY A 49 -7.52 -16.24 -7.62
N ILE A 50 -6.99 -15.58 -8.64
CA ILE A 50 -5.73 -15.96 -9.28
C ILE A 50 -4.56 -15.71 -8.34
N THR A 51 -3.68 -16.70 -8.18
CA THR A 51 -2.45 -16.56 -7.40
C THR A 51 -1.53 -15.51 -8.01
N ARG A 52 -1.24 -14.46 -7.24
CA ARG A 52 -0.30 -13.39 -7.59
C ARG A 52 1.14 -13.78 -7.23
N TRP A 53 1.32 -14.37 -6.05
CA TRP A 53 2.61 -14.87 -5.60
C TRP A 53 2.45 -15.88 -4.46
N THR A 54 3.53 -16.63 -4.23
CA THR A 54 3.65 -17.60 -3.14
C THR A 54 5.03 -17.47 -2.49
N TYR A 55 5.08 -17.53 -1.17
CA TYR A 55 6.30 -17.51 -0.38
C TYR A 55 6.41 -18.73 0.52
N PHE A 56 7.61 -19.33 0.61
CA PHE A 56 7.86 -20.49 1.47
C PHE A 56 8.44 -20.02 2.81
N LEU A 57 7.70 -20.28 3.89
CA LEU A 57 8.02 -19.84 5.26
C LEU A 57 8.94 -20.82 6.01
N GLY A 58 9.16 -22.03 5.47
CA GLY A 58 10.04 -23.05 6.07
C GLY A 58 9.43 -23.84 7.24
N ASN A 59 8.41 -23.31 7.90
CA ASN A 59 7.62 -23.99 8.95
C ASN A 59 6.13 -23.76 8.74
N SER A 60 5.29 -24.40 9.55
CA SER A 60 3.85 -24.24 9.48
C SER A 60 3.45 -22.77 9.66
N SER A 61 2.63 -22.27 8.75
CA SER A 61 2.10 -20.91 8.77
C SER A 61 0.99 -20.78 9.79
N ASP A 62 1.04 -19.71 10.57
CA ASP A 62 -0.08 -19.29 11.43
C ASP A 62 -1.10 -18.45 10.64
N ASN A 63 -2.01 -17.79 11.34
CA ASN A 63 -3.00 -16.90 10.75
C ASN A 63 -2.36 -15.57 10.32
N PRO A 64 -2.51 -15.15 9.06
CA PRO A 64 -2.06 -13.85 8.62
C PRO A 64 -2.92 -12.72 9.21
N ALA A 65 -2.30 -11.56 9.46
CA ALA A 65 -2.97 -10.31 9.80
C ALA A 65 -2.53 -9.20 8.84
N LEU A 66 -3.45 -8.32 8.43
CA LEU A 66 -3.14 -7.21 7.54
C LEU A 66 -3.27 -5.87 8.28
N ALA A 67 -2.23 -5.04 8.24
CA ALA A 67 -2.28 -3.67 8.75
C ALA A 67 -1.40 -2.77 7.89
N TYR A 68 -1.88 -1.57 7.56
CA TYR A 68 -1.14 -0.57 6.79
C TYR A 68 -0.56 -1.09 5.45
N GLY A 69 -1.26 -2.01 4.79
CA GLY A 69 -0.79 -2.63 3.54
C GLY A 69 0.32 -3.66 3.70
N ILE A 70 0.69 -4.00 4.95
CA ILE A 70 1.67 -5.02 5.31
C ILE A 70 0.93 -6.23 5.87
N VAL A 71 1.20 -7.42 5.33
CA VAL A 71 0.73 -8.70 5.88
C VAL A 71 1.78 -9.26 6.83
N PHE A 72 1.35 -9.54 8.05
CA PHE A 72 2.13 -10.13 9.12
C PHE A 72 1.71 -11.59 9.28
N ILE A 73 2.67 -12.50 9.43
CA ILE A 73 2.38 -13.92 9.67
C ILE A 73 3.48 -14.57 10.53
N GLY A 74 3.05 -15.39 11.49
CA GLY A 74 3.93 -16.26 12.26
C GLY A 74 4.23 -17.57 11.53
N SER A 75 5.42 -18.12 11.74
CA SER A 75 5.75 -19.47 11.29
C SER A 75 6.87 -20.06 12.16
N GLY A 76 6.52 -21.04 12.99
CA GLY A 76 7.41 -21.61 13.99
C GLY A 76 7.88 -20.55 14.99
N ASN A 77 9.20 -20.29 15.01
CA ASN A 77 9.81 -19.27 15.90
C ASN A 77 10.09 -17.94 15.18
N SER A 78 9.54 -17.74 13.98
CA SER A 78 9.82 -16.59 13.13
C SER A 78 8.54 -15.79 12.83
N PHE A 79 8.68 -14.47 12.71
CA PHE A 79 7.63 -13.58 12.20
C PHE A 79 8.06 -12.97 10.88
N TYR A 80 7.13 -12.90 9.94
CA TYR A 80 7.33 -12.36 8.62
C TYR A 80 6.41 -11.16 8.39
N ALA A 81 6.91 -10.18 7.65
CA ALA A 81 6.15 -9.02 7.20
C ALA A 81 6.33 -8.87 5.69
N PHE A 82 5.24 -8.84 4.93
CA PHE A 82 5.25 -8.63 3.49
C PHE A 82 4.44 -7.39 3.15
N GLY A 83 5.07 -6.41 2.53
CA GLY A 83 4.43 -5.16 2.10
C GLY A 83 5.29 -4.47 1.05
N SER A 84 4.71 -3.45 0.42
CA SER A 84 5.51 -2.46 -0.29
C SER A 84 5.97 -1.41 0.71
N GLU A 85 7.14 -0.82 0.51
CA GLU A 85 7.39 0.50 1.07
C GLU A 85 6.22 1.40 0.62
N ILE A 86 5.72 2.22 1.56
CA ILE A 86 4.76 3.28 1.23
C ILE A 86 5.45 4.12 0.16
N ALA A 87 5.10 3.92 -1.10
CA ALA A 87 5.49 4.84 -2.13
C ALA A 87 4.80 6.14 -1.76
N VAL A 88 5.58 7.11 -1.30
CA VAL A 88 5.13 8.47 -1.00
C VAL A 88 4.85 9.17 -2.34
N SER A 89 4.05 8.54 -3.22
CA SER A 89 3.81 8.99 -4.59
C SER A 89 2.70 10.05 -4.66
N GLU A 90 1.89 10.18 -3.62
CA GLU A 90 0.76 11.13 -3.63
C GLU A 90 1.14 12.55 -3.20
N PHE A 91 2.31 12.76 -2.60
CA PHE A 91 2.71 14.07 -2.07
C PHE A 91 3.65 14.87 -2.99
N SER A 92 4.19 14.29 -4.07
CA SER A 92 5.18 15.00 -4.90
C SER A 92 4.56 16.01 -5.88
N GLU A 93 3.37 15.72 -6.43
CA GLU A 93 2.70 16.59 -7.40
C GLU A 93 2.03 17.82 -6.76
N VAL A 94 1.73 17.76 -5.46
CA VAL A 94 1.05 18.86 -4.73
C VAL A 94 2.05 19.88 -4.17
N ILE A 95 3.24 19.43 -3.75
CA ILE A 95 4.24 20.31 -3.11
C ILE A 95 4.87 21.27 -4.13
N THR A 96 5.09 20.83 -5.37
CA THR A 96 5.74 21.64 -6.42
C THR A 96 4.96 22.90 -6.82
N PRO A 97 3.63 22.87 -7.09
CA PRO A 97 2.88 24.09 -7.40
C PRO A 97 2.71 25.02 -6.18
N VAL A 98 2.63 24.49 -4.96
CA VAL A 98 2.52 25.30 -3.74
C VAL A 98 3.79 26.10 -3.48
N LEU A 99 4.97 25.48 -3.64
CA LEU A 99 6.25 26.18 -3.48
C LEU A 99 6.48 27.24 -4.57
N LEU A 100 6.07 26.98 -5.81
CA LEU A 100 6.13 27.97 -6.90
C LEU A 100 5.19 29.16 -6.63
N GLY A 101 3.97 28.91 -6.16
CA GLY A 101 3.02 29.97 -5.80
C GLY A 101 3.57 30.89 -4.71
N ILE A 102 4.17 30.31 -3.66
CA ILE A 102 4.81 31.07 -2.58
C ILE A 102 5.98 31.92 -3.10
N ALA A 103 6.85 31.35 -3.94
CA ALA A 103 8.00 32.06 -4.51
C ALA A 103 7.58 33.28 -5.36
N VAL A 104 6.50 33.16 -6.15
CA VAL A 104 5.96 34.27 -6.94
C VAL A 104 5.46 35.40 -6.02
N VAL A 105 4.74 35.07 -4.94
CA VAL A 105 4.28 36.07 -3.96
C VAL A 105 5.45 36.76 -3.27
N PHE A 106 6.49 36.01 -2.88
CA PHE A 106 7.70 36.61 -2.30
C PHE A 106 8.41 37.55 -3.29
N LEU A 107 8.52 37.17 -4.56
CA LEU A 107 9.15 38.01 -5.58
C LEU A 107 8.37 39.30 -5.84
N THR A 108 7.04 39.23 -5.94
CA THR A 108 6.21 40.44 -6.14
C THR A 108 6.30 41.39 -4.94
N VAL A 109 6.32 40.85 -3.72
CA VAL A 109 6.52 41.62 -2.49
C VAL A 109 7.92 42.26 -2.45
N LEU A 110 8.97 41.53 -2.83
CA LEU A 110 10.34 42.06 -2.89
C LEU A 110 10.49 43.14 -3.95
N ILE A 111 9.90 42.94 -5.13
CA ILE A 111 9.89 43.92 -6.21
C ILE A 111 9.16 45.19 -5.76
N TRP A 112 8.01 45.04 -5.11
CA TRP A 112 7.24 46.16 -4.56
C TRP A 112 8.02 46.93 -3.48
N ASN A 113 8.62 46.23 -2.52
CA ASN A 113 9.42 46.83 -1.45
C ASN A 113 10.69 47.55 -1.98
N ARG A 114 11.31 47.03 -3.04
CA ARG A 114 12.43 47.71 -3.72
C ARG A 114 11.98 48.96 -4.46
N LYS A 115 10.79 48.94 -5.07
CA LYS A 115 10.22 50.09 -5.80
C LYS A 115 9.85 51.22 -4.82
N THR A 116 9.19 50.92 -3.72
CA THR A 116 8.81 51.92 -2.70
C THR A 116 10.02 52.60 -2.07
N LYS A 117 11.06 51.84 -1.72
CA LYS A 117 12.32 52.42 -1.20
C LYS A 117 13.01 53.38 -2.18
N ARG A 118 12.96 53.09 -3.49
CA ARG A 118 13.55 53.95 -4.55
C ARG A 118 12.76 55.24 -4.79
N GLU A 119 11.45 55.24 -4.57
CA GLU A 119 10.62 56.44 -4.71
C GLU A 119 10.77 57.37 -3.50
N CYS A 120 10.84 56.83 -2.27
CA CYS A 120 11.16 57.62 -1.09
C CYS A 120 12.55 58.28 -1.15
N SER A 121 13.56 57.62 -1.73
CA SER A 121 14.91 58.18 -1.82
C SER A 121 15.08 59.29 -2.87
N LYS A 122 14.10 59.50 -3.76
CA LYS A 122 14.13 60.56 -4.79
C LYS A 122 13.40 61.84 -4.37
N GLN A 123 12.73 61.81 -3.22
CA GLN A 123 11.93 62.91 -2.66
C GLN A 123 12.65 63.65 -1.51
N LEU A 124 13.91 63.28 -1.22
CA LEU A 124 14.86 63.97 -0.35
C LEU A 124 15.97 64.61 -1.20
#